data_AF-A0AAW0WZP9-F1
#
_entry.id   AF-A0AAW0WZP9-F1
#
_cell.length_a   1.000
_cell.length_b   1.000
_cell.length_c   1.000
_cell.angle_alpha   90.00
_cell.angle_beta   90.00
_cell.angle_gamma   90.00
#
_symmetry.space_group_name_H-M   'P 1'
#
loop_
_entity.id
_entity.type
_entity.pdbx_description
1 polymer ?
#
loop_
_entity_poly.entity_id
_entity_poly.type
_entity_poly.pdbx_seq_one_letter_code
_entity_poly.pdbx_strand_id
1 'polypeptide(L)'
;RRWRWQVAQQNRETGLVYSDEEWETEWANVLRLASSAPRGSQDSSGDGTSDSSQKAKGQTSTCSKADSPPASKRLSNGFQSSQSEDCAGHVYESLEEIHVLALAHVLRRPIIVVADITLKDVSGEPLAPIPFGGVYLPLECPPRECQRSPLLLTYDAAHFSALVVMETQAECSASLLPAVIPLTDCLHELLPIQFVIDPGEDFVWGRDDQ
;
A
#
# COMPACT_ATOMS: atom_id res chain seq x y z
N ARG A 1 -6.10 14.20 5.05
CA ARG A 1 -6.11 14.59 6.49
C ARG A 1 -6.04 13.37 7.40
N ARG A 2 -7.02 12.46 7.37
CA ARG A 2 -6.99 11.20 8.16
C ARG A 2 -5.69 10.41 8.06
N TRP A 3 -5.18 10.22 6.83
CA TRP A 3 -3.89 9.57 6.59
C TRP A 3 -2.74 10.29 7.31
N ARG A 4 -2.55 11.58 7.02
CA ARG A 4 -1.54 12.43 7.68
C ARG A 4 -1.64 12.38 9.20
N TRP A 5 -2.87 12.41 9.75
CA TRP A 5 -3.10 12.30 11.19
C TRP A 5 -2.60 10.96 11.76
N GLN A 6 -3.04 9.83 11.18
CA GLN A 6 -2.64 8.52 11.67
C GLN A 6 -1.14 8.28 11.55
N VAL A 7 -0.53 8.66 10.42
CA VAL A 7 0.93 8.56 10.23
C VAL A 7 1.67 9.49 11.19
N ALA A 8 1.16 10.70 11.48
CA ALA A 8 1.76 11.59 12.46
C ALA A 8 1.76 10.99 13.88
N GLN A 9 0.69 10.30 14.27
CA GLN A 9 0.64 9.60 15.57
C GLN A 9 1.69 8.49 15.65
N GLN A 10 1.87 7.70 14.58
CA GLN A 10 2.91 6.67 14.52
C GLN A 10 4.32 7.28 14.55
N ASN A 11 4.55 8.34 13.77
CA ASN A 11 5.83 9.04 13.74
C ASN A 11 6.20 9.61 15.12
N ARG A 12 5.20 10.11 15.88
CA ARG A 12 5.38 10.61 17.25
C ARG A 12 5.96 9.56 18.20
N GLU A 13 5.57 8.29 18.06
CA GLU A 13 6.11 7.18 18.87
C GLU A 13 7.63 6.98 18.64
N THR A 14 8.12 7.35 17.46
CA THR A 14 9.54 7.26 17.07
C THR A 14 10.30 8.59 17.22
N GLY A 15 9.61 9.69 17.53
CA GLY A 15 10.18 11.04 17.55
C GLY A 15 10.47 11.62 16.16
N LEU A 16 9.93 11.01 15.10
CA LEU A 16 10.06 11.50 13.74
C LEU A 16 9.07 12.63 13.49
N VAL A 17 9.52 13.74 12.91
CA VAL A 17 8.68 14.87 12.53
C VAL A 17 9.00 15.23 11.08
N TYR A 18 7.99 15.17 10.23
CA TYR A 18 8.12 15.58 8.83
C TYR A 18 7.88 17.07 8.67
N SER A 19 8.68 17.67 7.80
CA SER A 19 8.42 18.95 7.17
C SER A 19 7.21 18.86 6.21
N ASP A 20 6.65 20.01 5.81
CA ASP A 20 5.55 20.02 4.86
C ASP A 20 5.95 19.46 3.48
N GLU A 21 7.19 19.68 3.04
CA GLU A 21 7.73 19.12 1.79
C GLU A 21 7.82 17.58 1.84
N GLU A 22 8.22 17.01 2.98
CA GLU A 22 8.25 15.56 3.19
C GLU A 22 6.84 14.98 3.20
N TRP A 23 5.87 15.65 3.84
CA TRP A 23 4.47 15.23 3.79
C TRP A 23 3.91 15.19 2.36
N GLU A 24 4.22 16.19 1.55
CA GLU A 24 3.84 16.22 0.14
C GLU A 24 4.51 15.09 -0.66
N THR A 25 5.79 14.84 -0.40
CA THR A 25 6.56 13.77 -1.06
C THR A 25 6.01 12.38 -0.71
N GLU A 26 5.73 12.11 0.57
CA GLU A 26 5.14 10.86 1.02
C GLU A 26 3.73 10.67 0.44
N TRP A 27 2.92 11.73 0.40
CA TRP A 27 1.60 11.65 -0.21
C TRP A 27 1.67 11.38 -1.73
N ALA A 28 2.61 12.01 -2.43
CA ALA A 28 2.85 11.73 -3.85
C ALA A 28 3.29 10.27 -4.07
N ASN A 29 4.08 9.71 -3.15
CA ASN A 29 4.46 8.29 -3.17
C ASN A 29 3.25 7.38 -3.01
N VAL A 30 2.37 7.64 -2.04
CA VAL A 30 1.12 6.90 -1.86
C VAL A 30 0.31 6.87 -3.16
N LEU A 31 0.12 8.04 -3.79
CA LEU A 31 -0.61 8.13 -5.06
C LEU A 31 0.07 7.36 -6.19
N ARG A 32 1.40 7.37 -6.24
CA ARG A 32 2.18 6.61 -7.23
C ARG A 32 1.98 5.11 -7.09
N LEU A 33 1.87 4.58 -5.86
CA LEU A 33 1.61 3.15 -5.62
C LEU A 33 0.26 2.70 -6.18
N ALA A 34 -0.75 3.57 -6.16
CA ALA A 34 -2.08 3.30 -6.72
C ALA A 34 -2.13 3.33 -8.27
N SER A 35 -1.03 3.69 -8.93
CA SER A 35 -0.97 3.76 -10.40
C SER A 35 -1.15 2.38 -11.04
N SER A 36 -1.88 2.33 -12.16
CA SER A 36 -2.00 1.12 -12.99
C SER A 36 -0.81 0.90 -13.92
N ALA A 37 0.30 1.61 -13.73
CA ALA A 37 1.53 1.40 -14.49
C ALA A 37 2.30 0.19 -13.92
N PRO A 38 2.74 -0.77 -14.77
CA PRO A 38 3.50 -1.92 -14.30
C PRO A 38 4.91 -1.51 -13.85
N ARG A 39 5.47 -2.27 -12.93
CA ARG A 39 6.84 -2.08 -12.44
C ARG A 39 7.81 -2.26 -13.61
N GLY A 40 8.63 -1.24 -13.85
CA GLY A 40 9.68 -1.30 -14.86
C GLY A 40 9.25 -0.98 -16.29
N SER A 41 8.04 -0.47 -16.54
CA SER A 41 7.77 0.25 -17.80
C SER A 41 8.53 1.58 -17.80
N GLN A 42 9.85 1.53 -17.95
CA GLN A 42 10.55 2.67 -18.51
C GLN A 42 10.12 2.75 -19.96
N ASP A 43 9.38 3.81 -20.28
CA ASP A 43 9.02 4.19 -21.63
C ASP A 43 10.27 4.17 -22.52
N SER A 44 10.43 3.11 -23.30
CA SER A 44 11.27 3.13 -24.48
C SER A 44 10.55 3.91 -25.60
N SER A 45 10.07 5.11 -25.28
CA SER A 45 9.58 6.08 -26.26
C SER A 45 10.74 6.95 -26.67
N GLY A 46 11.76 6.30 -27.25
CA GLY A 46 12.79 6.95 -28.04
C GLY A 46 12.18 7.31 -29.39
N ASP A 47 11.80 8.57 -29.53
CA ASP A 47 11.29 9.19 -30.75
C ASP A 47 12.13 8.78 -31.97
N GLY A 48 11.50 8.01 -32.87
CA GLY A 48 12.02 7.69 -34.17
C GLY A 48 11.66 8.81 -35.14
N THR A 49 12.48 9.85 -35.22
CA THR A 49 12.41 10.82 -36.32
C THR A 49 13.70 10.75 -37.14
N SER A 50 13.56 10.15 -38.33
CA SER A 50 14.53 10.21 -39.41
C SER A 50 14.65 11.62 -39.97
N ASP A 51 15.87 12.17 -40.02
CA ASP A 51 16.25 13.02 -41.15
C ASP A 51 17.76 12.90 -41.45
N SER A 52 18.07 12.88 -42.73
CA SER A 52 19.38 12.65 -43.31
C SER A 52 19.91 13.94 -43.93
N SER A 53 21.14 14.38 -43.60
CA SER A 53 22.07 15.04 -44.53
C SER A 53 23.44 15.38 -43.92
N GLN A 54 24.46 14.63 -44.39
CA GLN A 54 25.87 14.97 -44.68
C GLN A 54 26.53 16.27 -44.13
N LYS A 55 27.68 16.16 -43.43
CA LYS A 55 29.06 16.39 -43.97
C LYS A 55 30.19 16.40 -42.89
N ALA A 56 31.23 15.60 -43.19
CA ALA A 56 32.68 15.89 -43.13
C ALA A 56 33.47 16.16 -41.82
N LYS A 57 34.43 15.24 -41.59
CA LYS A 57 35.86 15.39 -41.18
C LYS A 57 36.25 15.89 -39.77
N GLY A 58 37.06 15.07 -39.08
CA GLY A 58 38.03 15.51 -38.07
C GLY A 58 38.56 14.37 -37.21
N GLN A 59 39.89 14.20 -37.15
CA GLN A 59 40.62 13.12 -36.47
C GLN A 59 40.88 13.39 -34.98
N THR A 60 41.47 12.36 -34.33
CA THR A 60 42.26 12.32 -33.07
C THR A 60 41.51 12.40 -31.74
N SER A 61 41.98 11.91 -30.59
CA SER A 61 42.74 10.73 -30.15
C SER A 61 42.81 10.83 -28.61
N THR A 62 42.96 9.71 -27.91
CA THR A 62 43.46 9.54 -26.52
C THR A 62 42.49 9.60 -25.33
N CYS A 63 42.86 8.75 -24.38
CA CYS A 63 42.23 8.36 -23.12
C CYS A 63 42.76 9.17 -21.93
N SER A 64 41.99 9.27 -20.83
CA SER A 64 42.45 9.00 -19.44
C SER A 64 41.38 9.33 -18.37
N LYS A 65 41.41 8.49 -17.32
CA LYS A 65 40.82 8.49 -15.96
C LYS A 65 40.98 9.84 -15.20
N ALA A 66 40.41 10.19 -14.04
CA ALA A 66 39.42 9.78 -13.02
C ALA A 66 39.15 11.07 -12.19
N ASP A 67 38.11 11.27 -11.36
CA ASP A 67 38.03 10.84 -9.95
C ASP A 67 36.74 11.33 -9.24
N SER A 68 36.31 10.56 -8.21
CA SER A 68 35.47 10.92 -7.03
C SER A 68 33.98 10.45 -6.99
N PRO A 69 33.39 10.21 -5.80
CA PRO A 69 33.49 9.03 -4.92
C PRO A 69 32.14 8.24 -4.81
N PRO A 70 32.09 7.05 -4.16
CA PRO A 70 30.91 6.17 -4.23
C PRO A 70 29.87 6.48 -3.15
N ALA A 71 28.62 6.74 -3.57
CA ALA A 71 27.46 6.70 -2.69
C ALA A 71 26.89 5.27 -2.63
N SER A 72 26.60 4.83 -1.41
CA SER A 72 26.13 3.50 -1.01
C SER A 72 25.04 2.91 -1.92
N LYS A 73 25.37 1.84 -2.64
CA LYS A 73 24.39 0.98 -3.29
C LYS A 73 23.75 0.07 -2.24
N ARG A 74 22.50 0.35 -1.90
CA ARG A 74 21.62 -0.56 -1.18
C ARG A 74 21.43 -1.82 -2.05
N LEU A 75 21.66 -2.99 -1.47
CA LEU A 75 21.53 -4.28 -2.15
C LEU A 75 20.07 -4.49 -2.56
N SER A 76 19.75 -4.28 -3.83
CA SER A 76 18.54 -4.81 -4.42
C SER A 76 18.78 -6.29 -4.73
N ASN A 77 18.09 -7.17 -4.01
CA ASN A 77 17.96 -8.57 -4.41
C ASN A 77 17.03 -8.64 -5.64
N GLY A 78 17.58 -8.31 -6.80
CA GLY A 78 16.95 -8.53 -8.09
C GLY A 78 17.40 -9.88 -8.65
N PHE A 79 16.59 -10.92 -8.45
CA PHE A 79 16.70 -12.15 -9.23
C PHE A 79 16.31 -11.82 -10.68
N GLN A 80 17.30 -11.64 -11.56
CA GLN A 80 17.06 -11.47 -12.99
C GLN A 80 16.69 -12.83 -13.59
N SER A 81 15.40 -13.15 -13.64
CA SER A 81 14.92 -14.23 -14.49
C SER A 81 14.82 -13.72 -15.93
N SER A 82 15.81 -14.09 -16.75
CA SER A 82 15.68 -14.07 -18.20
C SER A 82 14.70 -15.17 -18.63
N GLN A 83 13.40 -14.89 -18.71
CA GLN A 83 12.41 -15.84 -19.24
C GLN A 83 11.32 -15.14 -20.07
N SER A 84 11.19 -15.62 -21.31
CA SER A 84 10.03 -15.60 -22.24
C SER A 84 8.89 -14.60 -21.98
N GLU A 85 8.72 -13.67 -22.92
CA GLU A 85 7.80 -12.51 -22.93
C GLU A 85 6.27 -12.82 -22.97
N ASP A 86 5.82 -14.07 -22.79
CA ASP A 86 4.40 -14.42 -23.03
C ASP A 86 3.63 -14.97 -21.80
N CYS A 87 4.23 -14.95 -20.61
CA CYS A 87 3.57 -15.37 -19.35
C CYS A 87 3.97 -14.55 -18.10
N ALA A 88 4.83 -13.54 -18.23
CA ALA A 88 5.15 -12.65 -17.11
C ALA A 88 4.03 -11.61 -17.00
N GLY A 89 3.00 -11.93 -16.22
CA GLY A 89 1.93 -10.99 -15.92
C GLY A 89 2.49 -9.65 -15.43
N HIS A 90 1.83 -8.56 -15.79
CA HIS A 90 2.19 -7.23 -15.31
C HIS A 90 2.25 -7.22 -13.78
N VAL A 91 3.44 -6.97 -13.23
CA VAL A 91 3.63 -6.82 -11.78
C VAL A 91 3.39 -5.36 -11.43
N TYR A 92 2.52 -5.10 -10.46
CA TYR A 92 2.21 -3.76 -9.96
C TYR A 92 2.87 -3.50 -8.61
N GLU A 93 2.87 -2.24 -8.19
CA GLU A 93 3.35 -1.88 -6.86
C GLU A 93 2.42 -2.41 -5.76
N SER A 94 3.00 -2.74 -4.61
CA SER A 94 2.23 -3.13 -3.43
C SER A 94 1.54 -1.93 -2.82
N LEU A 95 0.33 -2.13 -2.31
CA LEU A 95 -0.49 -1.08 -1.74
C LEU A 95 -0.39 -1.06 -0.21
N GLU A 96 -0.57 0.13 0.34
CA GLU A 96 -0.61 0.42 1.79
C GLU A 96 -2.04 0.44 2.36
N GLU A 97 -2.19 0.60 3.67
CA GLU A 97 -3.47 0.53 4.41
C GLU A 97 -4.44 1.62 3.96
N ILE A 98 -3.92 2.80 3.60
CA ILE A 98 -4.73 3.91 3.08
C ILE A 98 -5.46 3.55 1.78
N HIS A 99 -4.91 2.63 0.98
CA HIS A 99 -5.58 2.14 -0.22
C HIS A 99 -6.74 1.21 0.11
N VAL A 100 -6.68 0.46 1.22
CA VAL A 100 -7.82 -0.31 1.73
C VAL A 100 -8.95 0.63 2.17
N LEU A 101 -8.60 1.74 2.84
CA LEU A 101 -9.58 2.78 3.17
C LEU A 101 -10.19 3.40 1.90
N ALA A 102 -9.37 3.75 0.91
CA ALA A 102 -9.84 4.29 -0.36
C ALA A 102 -10.78 3.30 -1.08
N LEU A 103 -10.42 2.02 -1.10
CA LEU A 103 -11.27 0.94 -1.64
C LEU A 103 -12.61 0.85 -0.91
N ALA A 104 -12.63 0.94 0.43
CA ALA A 104 -13.87 0.95 1.21
C ALA A 104 -14.80 2.10 0.80
N HIS A 105 -14.24 3.29 0.51
CA HIS A 105 -14.99 4.44 0.02
C HIS A 105 -15.50 4.23 -1.41
N VAL A 106 -14.66 3.72 -2.32
CA VAL A 106 -15.06 3.41 -3.70
C VAL A 106 -16.23 2.42 -3.73
N LEU A 107 -16.16 1.38 -2.91
CA LEU A 107 -17.21 0.36 -2.80
C LEU A 107 -18.41 0.82 -1.96
N ARG A 108 -18.29 1.95 -1.24
CA ARG A 108 -19.22 2.39 -0.18
C ARG A 108 -19.60 1.24 0.74
N ARG A 109 -18.61 0.44 1.15
CA ARG A 109 -18.80 -0.82 1.89
C ARG A 109 -17.69 -0.95 2.93
N PRO A 110 -18.02 -1.25 4.21
CA PRO A 110 -17.02 -1.58 5.22
C PRO A 110 -16.13 -2.74 4.76
N ILE A 111 -14.84 -2.66 5.06
CA ILE A 111 -13.88 -3.74 4.83
C ILE A 111 -13.33 -4.16 6.20
N ILE A 112 -13.34 -5.45 6.49
CA ILE A 112 -12.70 -6.01 7.69
C ILE A 112 -11.52 -6.84 7.21
N VAL A 113 -10.33 -6.51 7.68
CA VAL A 113 -9.10 -7.22 7.37
C VAL A 113 -8.66 -8.00 8.60
N VAL A 114 -8.59 -9.32 8.46
CA VAL A 114 -8.04 -10.23 9.47
C VAL A 114 -6.57 -10.48 9.15
N ALA A 115 -5.68 -10.15 10.08
CA ALA A 115 -4.24 -10.30 9.91
C ALA A 115 -3.60 -10.71 11.24
N ASP A 116 -2.37 -11.23 11.19
CA ASP A 116 -1.53 -11.31 12.39
C ASP A 116 -1.12 -9.88 12.83
N ILE A 117 -0.74 -9.71 14.09
CA ILE A 117 -0.36 -8.41 14.67
C ILE A 117 1.09 -8.08 14.35
N THR A 118 1.95 -9.10 14.35
CA THR A 118 3.40 -8.95 14.17
C THR A 118 3.91 -9.93 13.14
N LEU A 119 4.70 -9.43 12.19
CA LEU A 119 5.51 -10.24 11.30
C LEU A 119 6.59 -10.93 12.13
N LYS A 120 6.76 -12.23 11.92
CA LYS A 120 7.71 -13.07 12.66
C LYS A 120 8.88 -13.47 11.76
N ASP A 121 10.07 -13.60 12.35
CA ASP A 121 11.25 -14.10 11.66
C ASP A 121 11.27 -15.63 11.54
N VAL A 122 12.34 -16.19 10.97
CA VAL A 122 12.50 -17.65 10.80
C VAL A 122 12.60 -18.42 12.13
N SER A 123 12.95 -17.73 13.22
CA SER A 123 12.95 -18.28 14.57
C SER A 123 11.61 -18.11 15.29
N GLY A 124 10.65 -17.39 14.69
CA GLY A 124 9.34 -17.12 15.26
C GLY A 124 9.28 -15.86 16.14
N GLU A 125 10.37 -15.10 16.22
CA GLU A 125 10.44 -13.89 17.03
C GLU A 125 9.77 -12.70 16.32
N PRO A 126 9.10 -11.79 17.05
CA PRO A 126 8.48 -10.60 16.46
C PRO A 126 9.52 -9.68 15.80
N LEU A 127 9.34 -9.39 14.51
CA LEU A 127 10.22 -8.53 13.73
C LEU A 127 9.65 -7.12 13.56
N ALA A 128 8.39 -7.00 13.14
CA ALA A 128 7.74 -5.72 12.86
C ALA A 128 6.22 -5.83 12.98
N PRO A 129 5.49 -4.75 13.32
CA PRO A 129 4.04 -4.75 13.33
C PRO A 129 3.46 -4.89 11.91
N ILE A 130 2.30 -5.54 11.79
CA ILE A 130 1.51 -5.63 10.56
C ILE A 130 0.35 -4.63 10.65
N PRO A 131 0.37 -3.54 9.87
CA PRO A 131 -0.57 -2.42 10.04
C PRO A 131 -1.95 -2.61 9.36
N PHE A 132 -2.18 -3.72 8.67
CA PHE A 132 -3.40 -3.94 7.88
C PHE A 132 -4.60 -4.46 8.68
N GLY A 133 -4.38 -5.06 9.85
CA GLY A 133 -5.46 -5.64 10.64
C GLY A 133 -6.45 -4.57 11.14
N GLY A 134 -7.75 -4.83 11.03
CA GLY A 134 -8.78 -3.95 11.59
C GLY A 134 -9.98 -3.70 10.69
N VAL A 135 -10.73 -2.65 11.02
CA VAL A 135 -11.97 -2.25 10.37
C VAL A 135 -11.78 -0.95 9.61
N TYR A 136 -12.08 -0.96 8.31
CA TYR A 136 -12.03 0.19 7.42
C TYR A 136 -13.46 0.61 7.07
N LEU A 137 -13.82 1.84 7.45
CA LEU A 137 -15.16 2.39 7.24
C LEU A 137 -15.12 3.51 6.19
N PRO A 138 -16.12 3.59 5.30
CA PRO A 138 -16.25 4.71 4.35
C PRO A 138 -16.81 5.95 5.07
N LEU A 139 -16.05 6.52 6.02
CA LEU A 139 -16.50 7.56 6.94
C LEU A 139 -16.90 8.87 6.25
N GLU A 140 -16.41 9.13 5.04
CA GLU A 140 -16.80 10.31 4.25
C GLU A 140 -18.16 10.12 3.52
N CYS A 141 -18.73 8.91 3.56
CA CYS A 141 -20.03 8.61 2.98
C CYS A 141 -21.11 8.52 4.08
N PRO A 142 -22.33 9.06 3.84
CA PRO A 142 -23.45 8.85 4.76
C PRO A 142 -23.76 7.34 4.92
N PRO A 143 -23.95 6.82 6.14
CA PRO A 143 -24.17 5.38 6.36
C PRO A 143 -25.38 4.78 5.62
N ARG A 144 -26.35 5.61 5.23
CA ARG A 144 -27.52 5.23 4.44
C ARG A 144 -27.19 4.92 2.97
N GLU A 145 -26.06 5.42 2.48
CA GLU A 145 -25.57 5.20 1.11
C GLU A 145 -24.55 4.06 1.04
N CYS A 146 -24.26 3.42 2.18
CA CYS A 146 -23.28 2.35 2.30
C CYS A 146 -23.93 0.98 2.45
N GLN A 147 -23.29 -0.03 1.88
CA GLN A 147 -23.61 -1.43 2.14
C GLN A 147 -23.24 -1.77 3.59
N ARG A 148 -24.15 -2.39 4.35
CA ARG A 148 -23.89 -2.75 5.76
C ARG A 148 -23.22 -4.11 5.95
N SER A 149 -23.27 -4.97 4.94
CA SER A 149 -22.55 -6.24 4.95
C SER A 149 -21.08 -5.96 4.59
N PRO A 150 -20.10 -6.29 5.45
CA PRO A 150 -18.70 -5.99 5.19
C PRO A 150 -18.12 -6.87 4.07
N LEU A 151 -17.09 -6.39 3.40
CA LEU A 151 -16.17 -7.22 2.62
C LEU A 151 -15.10 -7.76 3.59
N LEU A 152 -14.88 -9.07 3.59
CA LEU A 152 -13.92 -9.71 4.47
C LEU A 152 -12.66 -10.06 3.70
N LEU A 153 -11.52 -9.60 4.20
CA LEU A 153 -10.21 -9.91 3.65
C LEU A 153 -9.34 -10.53 4.74
N THR A 154 -8.39 -11.36 4.33
CA THR A 154 -7.26 -11.78 5.15
C THR A 154 -5.99 -11.20 4.57
N TYR A 155 -5.04 -10.83 5.42
CA TYR A 155 -3.70 -10.43 5.01
C TYR A 155 -2.65 -11.33 5.67
N ASP A 156 -1.84 -11.98 4.85
CA ASP A 156 -0.70 -12.79 5.27
C ASP A 156 0.40 -12.74 4.21
N ALA A 157 1.67 -12.75 4.63
CA ALA A 157 2.85 -12.79 3.76
C ALA A 157 2.79 -11.85 2.52
N ALA A 158 2.42 -10.58 2.74
CA ALA A 158 2.27 -9.56 1.69
C ALA A 158 1.18 -9.87 0.64
N HIS A 159 0.17 -10.66 1.01
CA HIS A 159 -0.91 -11.07 0.12
C HIS A 159 -2.28 -10.85 0.76
N PHE A 160 -3.23 -10.34 -0.04
CA PHE A 160 -4.64 -10.23 0.34
C PHE A 160 -5.45 -11.36 -0.27
N SER A 161 -6.31 -11.99 0.54
CA SER A 161 -7.25 -13.01 0.08
C SER A 161 -8.66 -12.69 0.58
N ALA A 162 -9.68 -12.98 -0.23
CA ALA A 162 -11.07 -12.82 0.19
C ALA A 162 -11.47 -13.96 1.14
N LEU A 163 -12.05 -13.61 2.28
CA LEU A 163 -12.61 -14.59 3.21
C LEU A 163 -14.09 -14.81 2.87
N VAL A 164 -14.41 -16.05 2.51
CA VAL A 164 -15.76 -16.44 2.06
C VAL A 164 -16.32 -17.53 2.96
N VAL A 165 -17.63 -17.52 3.11
CA VAL A 165 -18.37 -18.54 3.86
C VAL A 165 -18.52 -19.76 2.97
N MET A 166 -18.25 -20.94 3.53
CA MET A 166 -18.51 -22.20 2.83
C MET A 166 -20.02 -22.43 2.73
N GLU A 167 -20.49 -22.84 1.55
CA GLU A 167 -21.87 -23.26 1.37
C GLU A 167 -22.09 -24.58 2.12
N THR A 168 -22.78 -24.53 3.25
CA THR A 168 -23.22 -25.72 3.96
C THR A 168 -24.46 -26.28 3.29
N GLN A 169 -24.32 -27.42 2.63
CA GLN A 169 -25.42 -28.20 2.05
C GLN A 169 -26.26 -28.83 3.17
N ALA A 170 -27.02 -28.00 3.89
CA ALA A 170 -27.97 -28.45 4.91
C ALA A 170 -29.37 -28.46 4.28
N GLU A 171 -29.70 -29.60 3.68
CA GLU A 171 -31.09 -29.96 3.42
C GLU A 171 -31.84 -30.00 4.77
N CYS A 172 -33.00 -29.33 4.82
CA CYS A 172 -34.01 -29.37 5.88
C CYS A 172 -33.83 -28.51 7.16
N SER A 173 -34.84 -27.65 7.35
CA SER A 173 -35.40 -27.12 8.60
C SER A 173 -34.69 -25.97 9.36
N ALA A 174 -35.22 -24.75 9.13
CA ALA A 174 -35.61 -23.77 10.14
C ALA A 174 -34.59 -22.98 11.01
N SER A 175 -33.27 -23.13 10.91
CA SER A 175 -32.35 -22.18 11.59
C SER A 175 -30.89 -22.18 11.10
N LEU A 176 -30.63 -21.75 9.87
CA LEU A 176 -29.25 -21.44 9.47
C LEU A 176 -28.83 -20.12 10.12
N LEU A 177 -27.93 -20.17 11.11
CA LEU A 177 -27.31 -18.98 11.65
C LEU A 177 -26.51 -18.29 10.54
N PRO A 178 -26.61 -16.96 10.39
CA PRO A 178 -25.77 -16.26 9.44
C PRO A 178 -24.30 -16.47 9.82
N ALA A 179 -23.43 -16.55 8.83
CA ALA A 179 -22.00 -16.45 9.11
C ALA A 179 -21.71 -15.10 9.75
N VAL A 180 -20.93 -15.14 10.81
CA VAL A 180 -20.55 -13.95 11.59
C VAL A 180 -19.04 -13.86 11.64
N ILE A 181 -18.53 -12.63 11.69
CA ILE A 181 -17.15 -12.34 11.98
C ILE A 181 -17.08 -11.60 13.32
N PRO A 182 -16.22 -12.03 14.26
CA PRO A 182 -15.96 -11.28 15.48
C PRO A 182 -15.38 -9.89 15.15
N LEU A 183 -15.79 -8.88 15.91
CA LEU A 183 -15.19 -7.53 15.89
C LEU A 183 -14.16 -7.35 17.02
N THR A 184 -13.72 -8.45 17.62
CA THR A 184 -12.70 -8.50 18.66
C THR A 184 -11.62 -9.49 18.29
N ASP A 185 -10.44 -9.32 18.88
CA ASP A 185 -9.38 -10.31 18.84
C ASP A 185 -9.65 -11.49 19.81
N CYS A 186 -8.67 -12.39 19.94
CA CYS A 186 -8.74 -13.54 20.83
C CYS A 186 -8.66 -13.20 22.33
N LEU A 187 -8.29 -11.96 22.66
CA LEU A 187 -8.28 -11.42 24.02
C LEU A 187 -9.56 -10.63 24.34
N HIS A 188 -10.53 -10.60 23.40
CA HIS A 188 -11.76 -9.82 23.46
C HIS A 188 -11.56 -8.30 23.40
N GLU A 189 -10.40 -7.84 22.94
CA GLU A 189 -10.17 -6.42 22.64
C GLU A 189 -10.77 -6.07 21.28
N LEU A 190 -11.37 -4.89 21.16
CA LEU A 190 -12.00 -4.45 19.92
C LEU A 190 -10.96 -4.30 18.81
N LEU A 191 -11.30 -4.78 17.60
CA LEU A 191 -10.48 -4.56 16.42
C LEU A 191 -10.31 -3.05 16.17
N PRO A 192 -9.10 -2.59 15.83
CA PRO A 192 -8.85 -1.18 15.60
C PRO A 192 -9.66 -0.67 14.40
N ILE A 193 -10.25 0.51 14.54
CA ILE A 193 -10.89 1.21 13.43
C ILE A 193 -9.83 2.09 12.77
N GLN A 194 -9.49 1.76 11.55
CA GLN A 194 -8.43 2.42 10.80
C GLN A 194 -8.90 3.79 10.31
N PHE A 195 -8.02 4.80 10.43
CA PHE A 195 -8.22 6.18 9.98
C PHE A 195 -9.47 6.87 10.56
N VAL A 196 -9.85 6.54 11.80
CA VAL A 196 -11.10 7.00 12.43
C VAL A 196 -11.16 8.52 12.69
N ILE A 197 -10.02 9.17 12.90
CA ILE A 197 -9.95 10.60 13.22
C ILE A 197 -9.64 11.40 11.94
N ASP A 198 -10.53 12.33 11.60
CA ASP A 198 -10.21 13.47 10.74
C ASP A 198 -10.04 14.69 11.64
N PRO A 199 -8.84 15.29 11.73
CA PRO A 199 -8.62 16.47 12.55
C PRO A 199 -9.41 17.70 12.06
N GLY A 200 -9.91 17.67 10.82
CA GLY A 200 -10.70 18.77 10.24
C GLY A 200 -9.83 19.79 9.50
N GLU A 201 -10.49 20.76 8.86
CA GLU A 201 -9.83 21.78 8.03
C GLU A 201 -9.17 22.89 8.84
N ASP A 202 -9.73 23.19 10.01
CA ASP A 202 -9.22 24.22 10.91
C ASP A 202 -8.00 23.78 11.74
N PHE A 203 -7.59 22.50 11.62
CA PHE A 203 -6.46 21.95 12.35
C PHE A 203 -5.13 22.44 11.80
N VAL A 204 -4.29 23.01 12.66
CA VAL A 204 -2.99 23.55 12.29
C VAL A 204 -1.86 22.59 12.67
N TRP A 205 -1.29 21.92 11.67
CA TRP A 205 -0.12 21.05 11.81
C TRP A 205 1.08 21.80 12.40
N GLY A 206 1.83 21.15 13.28
CA GLY A 206 2.96 21.73 14.02
C GLY A 206 2.58 22.58 15.23
N ARG A 207 1.31 22.98 15.39
CA ARG A 207 0.80 23.74 16.54
C ARG A 207 -0.15 22.91 17.40
N ASP A 208 -1.15 22.31 16.78
CA ASP A 208 -2.24 21.61 17.47
C ASP A 208 -1.92 20.12 17.71
N ASP A 209 -0.81 19.62 17.15
CA ASP A 209 -0.31 18.26 17.28
C ASP A 209 0.79 18.08 18.36
N GLN A 210 1.26 19.17 18.99
CA GLN A 210 2.26 19.16 20.07
C GLN A 210 1.72 18.61 21.39
#